data_AF-A0AA90KBX8-F1
#
_entry.id   AF-A0AA90KBX8-F1
#
_cell.length_a   1.000
_cell.length_b   1.000
_cell.length_c   1.000
_cell.angle_alpha   90.00
_cell.angle_beta   90.00
_cell.angle_gamma   90.00
#
_symmetry.space_group_name_H-M   'P 1'
#
loop_
_entity.id
_entity.type
_entity.pdbx_description
1 polymer ?
#
loop_
_entity_poly.entity_id
_entity_poly.type
_entity_poly.pdbx_seq_one_letter_code
_entity_poly.pdbx_strand_id
1 'polypeptide(L)'
;MNGNPYQTPPPPDGRPPAWTPLDEYLWHTCEILADLAEGRLEQRPLVPTTARLASGDHALAVGPAQRFTWRALSDGGYPQSTMIAFGSPLFVAGSMAGAAIGNASRRRQAELAAQPRWVPDGMAELTITRRAAYHGLPSSPLGLQWDGLISIDLAGPDLFVVGFAGRSGRTYLVQLQTPWASMMFALAALTAFPTHPRLLGGTWLPPDFEHRCALLGRPCRPAARMLPGTRPGY
;
A
#
# COMPACT_ATOMS: atom_id res chain seq x y z
N MET A 1 -22.73 -6.50 -7.34
CA MET A 1 -22.75 -5.12 -6.79
C MET A 1 -21.66 -5.06 -5.73
N ASN A 2 -20.45 -4.63 -6.11
CA ASN A 2 -19.32 -4.53 -5.19
C ASN A 2 -19.36 -3.14 -4.56
N GLY A 3 -19.99 -3.02 -3.38
CA GLY A 3 -19.86 -1.82 -2.56
C GLY A 3 -18.41 -1.68 -2.11
N ASN A 4 -17.84 -0.50 -2.28
CA ASN A 4 -16.52 -0.19 -1.76
C ASN A 4 -16.59 -0.27 -0.22
N PRO A 5 -15.86 -1.18 0.45
CA PRO A 5 -15.93 -1.33 1.91
C PRO A 5 -15.46 -0.07 2.68
N TYR A 6 -14.86 0.89 1.97
CA TYR A 6 -14.40 2.17 2.51
C TYR A 6 -15.36 3.33 2.27
N GLN A 7 -16.48 3.12 1.58
CA GLN A 7 -17.57 4.09 1.54
C GLN A 7 -18.36 3.97 2.82
N THR A 8 -18.22 4.94 3.72
CA THR A 8 -19.18 5.11 4.80
C THR A 8 -20.54 5.39 4.16
N PRO A 9 -21.58 4.57 4.41
CA PRO A 9 -22.91 4.87 3.89
C PRO A 9 -23.33 6.26 4.37
N PRO A 10 -23.97 7.07 3.51
CA PRO A 10 -24.46 8.38 3.93
C PRO A 10 -25.40 8.17 5.12
N PRO A 11 -25.26 8.95 6.20
CA PRO A 11 -26.10 8.76 7.36
C PRO A 11 -27.57 9.03 6.98
N PRO A 12 -28.52 8.31 7.61
CA PRO A 12 -29.93 8.31 7.21
C PRO A 12 -30.62 9.67 7.37
N ASP A 13 -29.99 10.62 8.07
CA ASP A 13 -30.47 11.97 8.35
C ASP A 13 -29.93 13.04 7.38
N GLY A 14 -29.17 12.65 6.34
CA GLY A 14 -28.64 13.57 5.34
C GLY A 14 -27.49 14.46 5.84
N ARG A 15 -26.97 14.21 7.05
CA ARG A 15 -25.77 14.90 7.53
C ARG A 15 -24.54 14.43 6.75
N PRO A 16 -23.52 15.28 6.56
CA PRO A 16 -22.26 14.79 6.04
C PRO A 16 -21.67 13.76 7.04
N PRO A 17 -21.06 12.66 6.55
CA PRO A 17 -20.45 11.67 7.43
C PRO A 17 -19.37 12.33 8.31
N ALA A 18 -19.29 11.88 9.56
CA ALA A 18 -18.32 12.41 10.52
C ALA A 18 -16.87 12.18 10.05
N TRP A 19 -15.98 13.10 10.42
CA TRP A 19 -14.55 13.00 10.15
C TRP A 19 -13.97 11.77 10.85
N THR A 20 -13.36 10.87 10.07
CA THR A 20 -12.78 9.62 10.58
C THR A 20 -11.28 9.78 10.82
N PRO A 21 -10.65 8.89 11.61
CA PRO A 21 -9.19 8.88 11.72
C PRO A 21 -8.50 8.75 10.37
N LEU A 22 -9.01 7.92 9.45
CA LEU A 22 -8.46 7.75 8.11
C LEU A 22 -8.49 9.07 7.31
N ASP A 23 -9.51 9.90 7.49
CA ASP A 23 -9.60 11.20 6.84
C ASP A 23 -8.48 12.14 7.26
N GLU A 24 -8.05 12.08 8.53
CA GLU A 24 -6.91 12.86 9.02
C GLU A 24 -5.62 12.46 8.30
N TYR A 25 -5.38 11.16 8.11
CA TYR A 25 -4.21 10.65 7.38
C TYR A 25 -4.24 11.02 5.90
N LEU A 26 -5.41 10.91 5.26
CA LEU A 26 -5.57 11.31 3.86
C LEU A 26 -5.39 12.82 3.69
N TRP A 27 -5.90 13.62 4.61
CA TRP A 27 -5.73 15.08 4.59
C TRP A 27 -4.25 15.46 4.75
N HIS A 28 -3.54 14.86 5.72
CA HIS A 28 -2.09 15.05 5.85
C HIS A 28 -1.30 14.56 4.64
N THR A 29 -1.74 13.46 4.02
CA THR A 29 -1.15 12.94 2.78
C THR A 29 -1.22 13.99 1.69
N CYS A 30 -2.39 14.63 1.48
CA CYS A 30 -2.52 15.70 0.49
C CYS A 30 -1.59 16.87 0.80
N GLU A 31 -1.47 17.28 2.06
CA GLU A 31 -0.58 18.37 2.45
C GLU A 31 0.91 18.05 2.19
N ILE A 32 1.35 16.84 2.55
CA ILE A 32 2.73 16.40 2.31
C ILE A 32 3.03 16.34 0.82
N LEU A 33 2.12 15.78 0.02
CA LEU A 33 2.32 15.64 -1.43
C LEU A 33 2.26 16.98 -2.18
N ALA A 34 1.47 17.94 -1.68
CA ALA A 34 1.50 19.28 -2.22
C ALA A 34 2.83 19.99 -1.92
N ASP A 35 3.38 19.84 -0.71
CA ASP A 35 4.73 20.36 -0.41
C ASP A 35 5.81 19.65 -1.23
N LEU A 36 5.64 18.38 -1.57
CA LEU A 36 6.50 17.67 -2.52
C LEU A 36 6.42 18.31 -3.92
N ALA A 37 5.22 18.55 -4.43
CA ALA A 37 5.01 19.17 -5.74
C ALA A 37 5.56 20.60 -5.82
N GLU A 38 5.48 21.35 -4.71
CA GLU A 38 5.98 22.73 -4.60
C GLU A 38 7.47 22.81 -4.23
N GLY A 39 8.14 21.66 -4.00
CA GLY A 39 9.56 21.62 -3.63
C GLY A 39 9.85 22.15 -2.21
N ARG A 40 8.88 22.11 -1.30
CA ARG A 40 8.95 22.63 0.07
C ARG A 40 9.01 21.57 1.17
N LEU A 41 9.25 20.29 0.84
CA LEU A 41 9.33 19.22 1.85
C LEU A 41 10.32 19.52 2.98
N GLU A 42 11.46 20.14 2.68
CA GLU A 42 12.48 20.47 3.68
C GLU A 42 12.03 21.55 4.68
N GLN A 43 10.96 22.27 4.39
CA GLN A 43 10.39 23.28 5.29
C GLN A 43 9.42 22.67 6.30
N ARG A 44 9.06 21.39 6.14
CA ARG A 44 8.14 20.71 7.05
C ARG A 44 8.82 20.42 8.38
N PRO A 45 8.07 20.40 9.49
CA PRO A 45 8.60 19.96 10.78
C PRO A 45 9.18 18.55 10.69
N LEU A 46 10.31 18.34 11.36
CA LEU A 46 10.92 17.02 11.44
C LEU A 46 10.01 16.06 12.20
N VAL A 47 9.73 14.91 11.58
CA VAL A 47 9.01 13.81 12.24
C VAL A 47 10.04 12.92 12.95
N PRO A 48 9.93 12.71 14.27
CA PRO A 48 10.84 11.82 14.98
C PRO A 48 10.62 10.38 14.51
N THR A 49 11.70 9.62 14.37
CA THR A 49 11.66 8.21 13.96
C THR A 49 12.75 7.40 14.64
N THR A 50 12.48 6.13 14.89
CA THR A 50 13.45 5.13 15.33
C THR A 50 14.16 4.42 14.17
N ALA A 51 13.67 4.59 12.94
CA ALA A 51 14.24 3.97 11.75
C ALA A 51 15.60 4.59 11.40
N ARG A 52 16.55 3.74 11.01
CA ARG A 52 17.84 4.19 10.48
C ARG A 52 17.66 4.70 9.05
N LEU A 53 17.65 6.02 8.90
CA LEU A 53 17.47 6.68 7.60
C LEU A 53 18.78 6.78 6.82
N ALA A 54 18.65 6.89 5.49
CA ALA A 54 19.76 7.25 4.62
C ALA A 54 20.19 8.71 4.87
N SER A 55 21.44 9.06 4.53
CA SER A 55 21.92 10.43 4.66
C SER A 55 21.06 11.40 3.84
N GLY A 56 20.69 12.52 4.46
CA GLY A 56 19.81 13.54 3.88
C GLY A 56 18.36 13.11 3.67
N ASP A 57 17.95 11.95 4.19
CA ASP A 57 16.54 11.54 4.21
C ASP A 57 15.89 11.98 5.52
N HIS A 58 14.67 12.51 5.43
CA HIS A 58 13.87 12.90 6.57
C HIS A 58 12.55 12.12 6.58
N ALA A 59 12.08 11.76 7.78
CA ALA A 59 10.77 11.15 7.93
C ALA A 59 9.69 12.20 7.60
N LEU A 60 8.83 11.84 6.64
CA LEU A 60 7.64 12.60 6.27
C LEU A 60 6.45 12.21 7.16
N ALA A 61 6.39 10.94 7.54
CA ALA A 61 5.39 10.43 8.45
C ALA A 61 5.88 9.16 9.16
N VAL A 62 5.29 8.92 10.32
CA VAL A 62 5.46 7.70 11.10
C VAL A 62 4.08 7.20 11.52
N GLY A 63 3.87 5.89 11.56
CA GLY A 63 2.60 5.33 12.00
C GLY A 63 2.60 3.80 12.06
N PRO A 64 1.50 3.20 12.53
CA PRO A 64 1.38 1.75 12.59
C PRO A 64 1.25 1.14 11.19
N ALA A 65 1.85 -0.03 10.99
CA ALA A 65 1.58 -0.87 9.83
C ALA A 65 1.61 -2.36 10.18
N GLN A 66 0.57 -3.06 9.74
CA GLN A 66 0.54 -4.52 9.70
C GLN A 66 1.10 -4.99 8.36
N ARG A 67 2.12 -5.86 8.41
CA ARG A 67 2.70 -6.48 7.20
C ARG A 67 2.12 -7.86 6.96
N PHE A 68 1.85 -8.16 5.69
CA PHE A 68 1.56 -9.49 5.19
C PHE A 68 2.50 -9.83 4.04
N THR A 69 2.97 -11.07 3.99
CA THR A 69 3.75 -11.58 2.87
C THR A 69 2.94 -12.64 2.13
N TRP A 70 2.97 -12.61 0.80
CA TRP A 70 2.39 -13.65 -0.03
C TRP A 70 3.28 -14.89 0.01
N ARG A 71 2.85 -15.93 0.72
CA ARG A 71 3.61 -17.18 0.85
C ARG A 71 2.73 -18.39 1.14
N ALA A 72 3.21 -19.57 0.76
CA ALA A 72 2.65 -20.83 1.24
C ALA A 72 3.02 -21.04 2.72
N LEU A 73 2.15 -21.70 3.49
CA LEU A 73 2.44 -22.11 4.86
C LEU A 73 3.00 -23.53 4.85
N SER A 74 4.27 -23.69 4.50
CA SER A 74 4.95 -24.97 4.71
C SER A 74 5.65 -24.99 6.07
N ASP A 75 5.65 -26.16 6.71
CA ASP A 75 6.47 -26.43 7.89
C ASP A 75 7.95 -26.44 7.47
N GLY A 76 8.60 -25.27 7.55
CA GLY A 76 10.07 -25.15 7.61
C GLY A 76 10.84 -24.98 6.30
N GLY A 77 10.19 -24.78 5.14
CA GLY A 77 10.90 -24.55 3.86
C GLY A 77 10.50 -23.24 3.20
N TYR A 78 11.43 -22.29 3.05
CA TYR A 78 11.24 -20.98 2.41
C TYR A 78 10.42 -21.07 1.10
N PRO A 79 9.14 -20.66 1.09
CA PRO A 79 8.27 -20.90 -0.06
C PRO A 79 8.56 -19.95 -1.22
N GLN A 80 8.41 -20.47 -2.44
CA GLN A 80 8.56 -19.76 -3.70
C GLN A 80 7.41 -18.78 -3.93
N SER A 81 7.75 -17.56 -4.37
CA SER A 81 6.83 -16.50 -4.76
C SER A 81 6.86 -16.36 -6.28
N THR A 82 5.99 -17.12 -6.98
CA THR A 82 5.77 -16.92 -8.41
C THR A 82 4.78 -15.78 -8.56
N MET A 83 5.22 -14.71 -9.22
CA MET A 83 4.47 -13.47 -9.42
C MET A 83 3.18 -13.76 -10.21
N ILE A 84 2.02 -13.35 -9.67
CA ILE A 84 0.81 -13.16 -10.48
C ILE A 84 0.95 -11.77 -11.09
N ALA A 85 1.08 -11.72 -12.41
CA ALA A 85 0.93 -10.49 -13.17
C ALA A 85 -0.53 -10.01 -13.02
N PHE A 86 -0.74 -8.88 -12.34
CA PHE A 86 -2.08 -8.29 -12.26
C PHE A 86 -2.40 -7.61 -13.59
N GLY A 87 -3.21 -8.31 -14.39
CA GLY A 87 -3.76 -7.93 -15.68
C GLY A 87 -4.68 -9.05 -16.19
N SER A 88 -5.91 -9.08 -15.69
CA SER A 88 -7.00 -10.05 -15.93
C SER A 88 -7.06 -11.30 -15.00
N PRO A 89 -8.27 -11.76 -14.63
CA PRO A 89 -8.48 -12.98 -13.86
C PRO A 89 -8.71 -14.15 -14.81
N LEU A 90 -7.73 -15.04 -15.00
CA LEU A 90 -7.95 -16.41 -15.50
C LEU A 90 -6.61 -17.17 -15.54
N PHE A 91 -6.42 -18.13 -14.63
CA PHE A 91 -6.00 -19.48 -15.04
C PHE A 91 -6.23 -20.46 -13.89
N VAL A 92 -7.24 -21.32 -14.04
CA VAL A 92 -7.34 -22.60 -13.33
C VAL A 92 -6.84 -23.66 -14.31
N ALA A 93 -5.87 -24.47 -13.90
CA ALA A 93 -5.54 -25.71 -14.59
C ALA A 93 -5.17 -26.77 -13.56
N GLY A 94 -6.07 -27.73 -13.38
CA GLY A 94 -5.84 -28.94 -12.60
C GLY A 94 -5.32 -30.09 -13.46
N SER A 95 -4.78 -31.12 -12.81
CA SER A 95 -4.69 -32.46 -13.37
C SER A 95 -4.84 -33.50 -12.25
N MET A 96 -5.84 -34.36 -12.41
CA MET A 96 -6.10 -35.56 -11.60
C MET A 96 -5.08 -36.67 -11.89
N ALA A 97 -4.69 -37.45 -10.87
CA ALA A 97 -4.32 -38.86 -11.02
C ALA A 97 -4.39 -39.65 -9.69
N GLY A 98 -5.26 -40.67 -9.67
CA GLY A 98 -4.99 -42.06 -9.19
C GLY A 98 -4.54 -42.33 -7.75
N ALA A 99 -5.52 -42.73 -6.91
CA ALA A 99 -5.54 -43.54 -5.69
C ALA A 99 -4.23 -43.92 -4.92
N ALA A 100 -4.23 -43.59 -3.62
CA ALA A 100 -3.91 -44.51 -2.52
C ALA A 100 -4.65 -44.05 -1.25
N ILE A 101 -5.67 -44.82 -0.84
CA ILE A 101 -6.49 -44.54 0.35
C ILE A 101 -5.66 -44.91 1.59
N GLY A 102 -5.20 -43.88 2.31
CA GLY A 102 -4.44 -44.04 3.54
C GLY A 102 -3.83 -42.75 4.11
N ASN A 103 -3.73 -41.66 3.33
CA ASN A 103 -3.12 -40.41 3.81
C ASN A 103 -3.78 -39.13 3.23
N ALA A 104 -5.01 -39.24 2.75
CA ALA A 104 -5.68 -38.19 2.00
C ALA A 104 -5.92 -36.90 2.81
N SER A 105 -6.13 -36.98 4.13
CA SER A 105 -6.34 -35.80 4.98
C SER A 105 -5.05 -34.99 5.17
N ARG A 106 -3.93 -35.63 5.51
CA ARG A 106 -2.62 -34.99 5.62
C ARG A 106 -2.13 -34.45 4.28
N ARG A 107 -2.38 -35.17 3.19
CA ARG A 107 -2.03 -34.72 1.83
C ARG A 107 -2.88 -33.53 1.41
N ARG A 108 -4.19 -33.52 1.70
CA ARG A 108 -5.08 -32.38 1.46
C ARG A 108 -4.74 -31.18 2.34
N GLN A 109 -4.36 -31.40 3.59
CA GLN A 109 -3.85 -30.34 4.47
C GLN A 109 -2.52 -29.78 3.95
N ALA A 110 -1.61 -30.63 3.48
CA ALA A 110 -0.34 -30.21 2.86
C ALA A 110 -0.58 -29.46 1.53
N GLU A 111 -1.55 -29.89 0.72
CA GLU A 111 -1.96 -29.21 -0.52
C GLU A 111 -2.62 -27.85 -0.23
N LEU A 112 -3.46 -27.76 0.80
CA LEU A 112 -4.05 -26.50 1.26
C LEU A 112 -3.01 -25.56 1.88
N ALA A 113 -2.03 -26.11 2.60
CA ALA A 113 -0.93 -25.36 3.19
C ALA A 113 0.09 -24.88 2.13
N ALA A 114 0.22 -25.63 1.03
CA ALA A 114 1.04 -25.28 -0.13
C ALA A 114 0.43 -24.15 -0.99
N GLN A 115 -0.85 -23.81 -0.82
CA GLN A 115 -1.45 -22.69 -1.55
C GLN A 115 -0.95 -21.36 -0.99
N PRO A 116 -0.41 -20.48 -1.83
CA PRO A 116 0.07 -19.20 -1.36
C PRO A 116 -1.11 -18.33 -0.93
N ARG A 117 -0.94 -17.66 0.21
CA ARG A 117 -1.91 -16.73 0.78
C ARG A 117 -1.20 -15.56 1.46
N TRP A 118 -1.96 -14.52 1.78
CA TRP A 118 -1.48 -13.43 2.63
C TRP A 118 -1.29 -13.97 4.05
N VAL A 119 -0.03 -14.02 4.50
CA VAL A 119 0.32 -14.44 5.86
C VAL A 119 0.78 -13.21 6.65
N PRO A 120 0.17 -12.92 7.81
CA PRO A 120 0.61 -11.81 8.64
C PRO A 120 2.01 -12.09 9.19
N ASP A 121 2.90 -11.10 9.07
CA ASP A 121 4.26 -11.18 9.61
C ASP A 121 4.37 -10.48 10.96
N GLY A 122 3.64 -9.38 11.14
CA GLY A 122 3.60 -8.62 12.39
C GLY A 122 3.22 -7.16 12.18
N MET A 123 2.83 -6.54 13.30
CA MET A 123 2.59 -5.10 13.41
C MET A 123 3.86 -4.42 13.89
N ALA A 124 4.25 -3.31 13.26
CA ALA A 124 5.37 -2.49 13.68
C ALA A 124 5.17 -1.03 13.28
N GLU A 125 6.07 -0.18 13.75
CA GLU A 125 6.18 1.20 13.27
C GLU A 125 6.68 1.21 11.82
N LEU A 126 6.01 2.02 11.00
CA LEU A 126 6.37 2.33 9.64
C LEU A 126 6.85 3.77 9.59
N THR A 127 8.05 3.98 9.07
CA THR A 127 8.59 5.30 8.75
C THR A 127 8.59 5.50 7.25
N ILE A 128 8.05 6.63 6.79
CA ILE A 128 7.94 6.96 5.37
C ILE A 128 8.79 8.19 5.11
N THR A 129 9.62 8.13 4.08
CA THR A 129 10.46 9.23 3.61
C THR A 129 10.13 9.55 2.15
N ARG A 130 10.76 10.58 1.60
CA ARG A 130 10.64 10.90 0.18
C ARG A 130 11.06 9.75 -0.73
N ARG A 131 12.03 8.93 -0.31
CA ARG A 131 12.68 7.91 -1.16
C ARG A 131 12.32 6.47 -0.79
N ALA A 132 11.84 6.24 0.43
CA ALA A 132 11.63 4.89 0.92
C ALA A 132 10.57 4.81 2.01
N ALA A 133 10.21 3.58 2.37
CA ALA A 133 9.59 3.27 3.64
C ALA A 133 10.33 2.15 4.38
N TYR A 134 10.33 2.26 5.70
CA TYR A 134 10.99 1.34 6.62
C TYR A 134 9.98 0.79 7.62
N HIS A 135 9.73 -0.52 7.57
CA HIS A 135 8.90 -1.24 8.54
C HIS A 135 9.81 -1.89 9.58
N GLY A 136 9.73 -1.37 10.81
CA GLY A 136 10.69 -1.62 11.88
C GLY A 136 10.52 -2.94 12.64
N LEU A 137 10.03 -4.00 11.99
CA LEU A 137 9.85 -5.29 12.66
C LEU A 137 11.22 -5.94 12.96
N PRO A 138 11.63 -6.13 14.24
CA PRO A 138 13.00 -6.53 14.56
C PRO A 138 13.40 -7.90 13.98
N SER A 139 12.47 -8.85 13.94
CA SER A 139 12.72 -10.20 13.41
C SER A 139 12.82 -10.25 11.89
N SER A 140 12.31 -9.24 11.20
CA SER A 140 12.27 -9.21 9.74
C SER A 140 12.08 -7.76 9.28
N PRO A 141 13.11 -6.92 9.33
CA PRO A 141 12.99 -5.53 8.90
C PRO A 141 12.73 -5.49 7.40
N LEU A 142 11.90 -4.54 6.96
CA LEU A 142 11.63 -4.32 5.54
C LEU A 142 11.94 -2.86 5.20
N GLY A 143 12.80 -2.67 4.19
CA GLY A 143 13.04 -1.39 3.54
C GLY A 143 12.54 -1.46 2.10
N LEU A 144 11.63 -0.57 1.74
CA LEU A 144 11.09 -0.41 0.40
C LEU A 144 11.66 0.87 -0.20
N GLN A 145 12.59 0.76 -1.14
CA GLN A 145 13.05 1.91 -1.93
C GLN A 145 12.10 2.09 -3.10
N TRP A 146 11.58 3.31 -3.31
CA TRP A 146 10.55 3.56 -4.32
C TRP A 146 11.01 3.25 -5.75
N ASP A 147 12.28 3.52 -6.06
CA ASP A 147 12.92 3.25 -7.34
C ASP A 147 13.27 1.78 -7.58
N GLY A 148 13.28 0.96 -6.52
CA GLY A 148 13.57 -0.48 -6.56
C GLY A 148 12.32 -1.37 -6.64
N LEU A 149 11.13 -0.78 -6.74
CA LEU A 149 9.88 -1.52 -6.80
C LEU A 149 9.61 -2.04 -8.22
N ILE A 150 9.07 -3.25 -8.31
CA ILE A 150 8.68 -3.89 -9.58
C ILE A 150 7.20 -3.64 -9.88
N SER A 151 6.36 -3.62 -8.85
CA SER A 151 4.92 -3.36 -8.98
C SER A 151 4.37 -2.67 -7.75
N ILE A 152 3.35 -1.85 -7.94
CA ILE A 152 2.57 -1.22 -6.87
C ILE A 152 1.07 -1.33 -7.17
N ASP A 153 0.26 -1.41 -6.12
CA ASP A 153 -1.18 -1.20 -6.19
C ASP A 153 -1.69 -0.63 -4.86
N LEU A 154 -2.85 0.00 -4.91
CA LEU A 154 -3.59 0.51 -3.77
C LEU A 154 -4.94 -0.22 -3.73
N ALA A 155 -4.98 -1.33 -2.98
CA ALA A 155 -6.17 -2.18 -2.87
C ALA A 155 -7.29 -1.54 -2.02
N GLY A 156 -6.93 -0.53 -1.22
CA GLY A 156 -7.82 0.31 -0.43
C GLY A 156 -7.05 1.54 0.09
N PRO A 157 -7.73 2.57 0.62
CA PRO A 157 -7.07 3.79 1.10
C PRO A 157 -6.01 3.54 2.18
N ASP A 158 -6.15 2.42 2.92
CA ASP A 158 -5.27 1.95 3.98
C ASP A 158 -4.47 0.69 3.61
N LEU A 159 -4.47 0.28 2.33
CA LEU A 159 -3.92 -1.01 1.91
C LEU A 159 -3.01 -0.89 0.68
N PHE A 160 -1.71 -0.87 0.92
CA PHE A 160 -0.67 -0.79 -0.11
C PHE A 160 -0.11 -2.17 -0.43
N VAL A 161 -0.09 -2.54 -1.71
CA VAL A 161 0.45 -3.81 -2.21
C VAL A 161 1.66 -3.53 -3.08
N VAL A 162 2.76 -4.24 -2.84
CA VAL A 162 4.05 -3.96 -3.48
C VAL A 162 4.81 -5.23 -3.83
N GLY A 163 5.40 -5.23 -5.02
CA GLY A 163 6.34 -6.23 -5.50
C GLY A 163 7.75 -5.67 -5.61
N PHE A 164 8.76 -6.40 -5.15
CA PHE A 164 10.17 -5.97 -5.25
C PHE A 164 11.12 -7.18 -5.30
N ALA A 165 12.32 -6.98 -5.87
CA ALA A 165 13.37 -8.01 -5.82
C ALA A 165 14.13 -7.92 -4.49
N GLY A 166 14.24 -9.04 -3.78
CA GLY A 166 15.15 -9.15 -2.64
C GLY A 166 16.59 -9.38 -3.09
N ARG A 167 17.52 -9.37 -2.13
CA ARG A 167 18.96 -9.51 -2.38
C ARG A 167 19.37 -10.83 -3.07
N SER A 168 18.55 -11.87 -2.94
CA SER A 168 18.74 -13.16 -3.59
C SER A 168 18.28 -13.20 -5.06
N GLY A 169 17.81 -12.07 -5.61
CA GLY A 169 17.16 -12.00 -6.92
C GLY A 169 15.72 -12.54 -6.92
N ARG A 170 15.22 -13.04 -5.78
CA ARG A 170 13.85 -13.50 -5.63
C ARG A 170 12.90 -12.32 -5.53
N THR A 171 11.78 -12.37 -6.26
CA THR A 171 10.72 -11.38 -6.14
C THR A 171 9.85 -11.67 -4.93
N TYR A 172 9.55 -10.65 -4.13
CA TYR A 172 8.64 -10.71 -2.99
C TYR A 172 7.38 -9.91 -3.32
N LEU A 173 6.25 -10.37 -2.80
CA LEU A 173 4.98 -9.65 -2.83
C LEU A 173 4.52 -9.43 -1.39
N VAL A 174 4.38 -8.16 -1.00
CA VAL A 174 4.06 -7.72 0.35
C VAL A 174 2.84 -6.82 0.31
N GLN A 175 2.00 -6.93 1.35
CA GLN A 175 0.90 -6.04 1.62
C GLN A 175 1.14 -5.33 2.95
N LEU A 176 0.98 -4.01 2.97
CA LEU A 176 1.08 -3.17 4.14
C LEU A 176 -0.29 -2.54 4.40
N GLN A 177 -0.91 -2.93 5.50
CA GLN A 177 -2.11 -2.28 6.00
C GLN A 177 -1.70 -1.17 6.96
N THR A 178 -1.92 0.07 6.56
CA THR A 178 -1.51 1.28 7.28
C THR A 178 -2.36 2.46 6.81
N PRO A 179 -2.76 3.38 7.70
CA PRO A 179 -3.50 4.56 7.26
C PRO A 179 -2.70 5.48 6.32
N TRP A 180 -1.37 5.28 6.23
CA TRP A 180 -0.49 5.99 5.30
C TRP A 180 -0.39 5.34 3.90
N ALA A 181 -1.17 4.31 3.58
CA ALA A 181 -1.01 3.54 2.35
C ALA A 181 -1.18 4.40 1.08
N SER A 182 -2.14 5.33 1.09
CA SER A 182 -2.34 6.29 -0.02
C SER A 182 -1.11 7.17 -0.25
N MET A 183 -0.41 7.60 0.82
CA MET A 183 0.83 8.36 0.70
C MET A 183 1.98 7.51 0.13
N MET A 184 2.14 6.28 0.63
CA MET A 184 3.15 5.35 0.11
C MET A 184 2.94 5.09 -1.38
N PHE A 185 1.70 4.84 -1.78
CA PHE A 185 1.33 4.66 -3.18
C PHE A 185 1.69 5.89 -4.02
N ALA A 186 1.30 7.09 -3.59
CA ALA A 186 1.57 8.31 -4.34
C ALA A 186 3.07 8.58 -4.50
N LEU A 187 3.86 8.42 -3.44
CA LEU A 187 5.32 8.60 -3.49
C LEU A 187 5.99 7.58 -4.41
N ALA A 188 5.59 6.30 -4.31
CA ALA A 188 6.11 5.25 -5.18
C ALA A 188 5.71 5.48 -6.65
N ALA A 189 4.46 5.85 -6.91
CA ALA A 189 3.96 6.10 -8.25
C ALA A 189 4.65 7.32 -8.89
N LEU A 190 4.78 8.43 -8.17
CA LEU A 190 5.49 9.62 -8.64
C LEU A 190 6.99 9.34 -8.93
N THR A 191 7.60 8.42 -8.19
CA THR A 191 9.03 8.09 -8.33
C THR A 191 9.30 7.10 -9.46
N ALA A 192 8.53 6.01 -9.53
CA ALA A 192 8.85 4.87 -10.40
C ALA A 192 7.72 4.45 -11.35
N PHE A 193 6.48 4.93 -11.16
CA PHE A 193 5.33 4.57 -12.00
C PHE A 193 4.51 5.81 -12.42
N PRO A 194 5.11 6.80 -13.10
CA PRO A 194 4.44 8.06 -13.40
C PRO A 194 3.21 7.91 -14.32
N THR A 195 3.12 6.81 -15.08
CA THR A 195 1.99 6.47 -15.94
C THR A 195 1.00 5.53 -15.27
N HIS A 196 1.07 5.31 -13.96
CA HIS A 196 0.17 4.40 -13.26
C HIS A 196 -1.29 4.88 -13.37
N PRO A 197 -2.26 4.03 -13.77
CA PRO A 197 -3.64 4.45 -14.01
C PRO A 197 -4.30 5.16 -12.82
N ARG A 198 -4.09 4.66 -11.60
CA ARG A 198 -4.60 5.31 -10.37
C ARG A 198 -3.97 6.67 -10.09
N LEU A 199 -2.70 6.86 -10.46
CA LEU A 199 -2.04 8.16 -10.30
C LEU A 199 -2.65 9.14 -11.30
N LEU A 200 -2.64 8.80 -12.60
CA LEU A 200 -3.19 9.65 -13.67
C LEU A 200 -4.68 9.97 -13.49
N GLY A 201 -5.47 9.01 -13.02
CA GLY A 201 -6.89 9.18 -12.78
C GLY A 201 -7.23 9.84 -11.44
N GLY A 202 -6.25 10.13 -10.57
CA GLY A 202 -6.50 10.66 -9.23
C GLY A 202 -7.27 9.71 -8.30
N THR A 203 -7.40 8.43 -8.66
CA THR A 203 -8.17 7.41 -7.90
C THR A 203 -7.35 6.75 -6.79
N TRP A 204 -6.28 7.42 -6.37
CA TRP A 204 -5.51 7.07 -5.18
C TRP A 204 -6.05 7.73 -3.90
N LEU A 205 -6.99 8.66 -4.02
CA LEU A 205 -7.84 9.14 -2.95
C LEU A 205 -9.24 8.51 -3.04
N PRO A 206 -9.98 8.41 -1.93
CA PRO A 206 -11.40 8.10 -1.98
C PRO A 206 -12.15 9.09 -2.89
N PRO A 207 -13.16 8.63 -3.64
CA PRO A 207 -14.03 9.52 -4.42
C PRO A 207 -14.57 10.67 -3.55
N ASP A 208 -14.65 11.86 -4.13
CA ASP A 208 -15.18 13.08 -3.51
C ASP A 208 -14.48 13.52 -2.21
N PHE A 209 -13.29 12.99 -1.91
CA PHE A 209 -12.56 13.33 -0.69
C PHE A 209 -12.29 14.83 -0.57
N GLU A 210 -11.86 15.48 -1.66
CA GLU A 210 -11.58 16.92 -1.69
C GLU A 210 -12.83 17.75 -1.45
N HIS A 211 -13.95 17.36 -2.07
CA HIS A 211 -15.24 18.03 -1.88
C HIS A 211 -15.72 17.90 -0.42
N ARG A 212 -15.60 16.69 0.16
CA ARG A 212 -15.93 16.43 1.55
C ARG A 212 -15.06 17.23 2.53
N CYS A 213 -13.76 17.34 2.24
CA CYS A 213 -12.83 18.18 2.98
C CYS A 213 -13.31 19.65 3.02
N ALA A 214 -13.72 20.20 1.87
CA ALA A 214 -14.24 21.56 1.78
C ALA A 214 -15.56 21.74 2.57
N LEU A 215 -16.50 20.79 2.46
CA LEU A 215 -17.77 20.83 3.20
C LEU A 215 -17.59 20.82 4.72
N LEU A 216 -16.55 20.13 5.21
CA LEU A 216 -16.24 20.02 6.63
C LEU A 216 -15.29 21.12 7.13
N GLY A 217 -15.02 22.16 6.32
CA GLY A 217 -14.17 23.28 6.70
C GLY A 217 -12.68 22.94 6.82
N ARG A 218 -12.24 21.84 6.20
CA ARG A 218 -10.85 21.35 6.18
C ARG A 218 -10.36 21.20 4.75
N PRO A 219 -10.34 22.27 3.93
CA PRO A 219 -9.92 22.15 2.53
C PRO A 219 -8.52 21.52 2.46
N CYS A 220 -8.36 20.53 1.59
CA CYS A 220 -7.04 19.97 1.27
C CYS A 220 -6.53 20.56 -0.04
N ARG A 221 -5.20 20.55 -0.22
CA ARG A 221 -4.59 20.92 -1.51
C ARG A 221 -4.90 19.85 -2.56
N PRO A 222 -5.47 20.21 -3.73
CA PRO A 222 -5.99 19.23 -4.70
C PRO A 222 -4.94 18.25 -5.23
N ALA A 223 -5.30 16.97 -5.30
CA ALA A 223 -4.49 15.90 -5.87
C ALA A 223 -4.19 16.12 -7.35
N ALA A 224 -5.11 16.74 -8.09
CA ALA A 224 -4.93 17.06 -9.51
C ALA A 224 -3.72 18.00 -9.76
N ARG A 225 -3.34 18.83 -8.78
CA ARG A 225 -2.16 19.71 -8.86
C ARG A 225 -0.85 18.98 -8.59
N MET A 226 -0.90 17.74 -8.09
CA MET A 226 0.27 16.93 -7.72
C MET A 226 0.79 16.08 -8.88
N LEU A 227 0.07 16.01 -10.00
CA LEU A 227 0.46 15.20 -11.16
C LEU A 227 1.46 15.96 -12.05
N PRO A 228 2.58 15.33 -12.45
CA PRO A 228 3.50 15.94 -13.40
C PRO A 228 2.81 16.10 -14.77
N GLY A 229 2.39 17.32 -15.09
CA GLY A 229 1.80 17.68 -16.39
C GLY A 229 0.54 18.55 -16.31
N THR A 230 -0.15 18.59 -15.17
CA THR A 230 -1.34 19.43 -14.97
C THR A 230 -0.94 20.79 -14.37
N ARG A 231 -0.34 21.66 -15.20
CA ARG A 231 -0.39 23.10 -14.88
C ARG A 231 -1.85 23.54 -15.05
N PRO A 232 -2.46 24.24 -14.08
CA PRO A 232 -3.76 24.85 -14.32
C PRO A 232 -3.61 25.84 -15.48
N GLY A 233 -4.36 25.61 -16.55
CA GLY A 233 -4.52 26.59 -17.63
C GLY A 233 -5.11 27.87 -17.03
N TYR A 234 -4.47 28.99 -17.35
CA TYR A 234 -5.03 30.32 -17.20
C TYR A 234 -6.30 30.48 -18.05
#